data_AF-A0A3N2QVW3-F1
#
_entry.id   AF-A0A3N2QVW3-F1
#
_cell.length_a   1.000
_cell.length_b   1.000
_cell.length_c   1.000
_cell.angle_alpha   90.00
_cell.angle_beta   90.00
_cell.angle_gamma   90.00
#
_symmetry.space_group_name_H-M   'P 1'
#
loop_
_entity.id
_entity.type
_entity.pdbx_description
1 polymer ?
#
loop_
_entity_poly.entity_id
_entity_poly.type
_entity_poly.pdbx_seq_one_letter_code
_entity_poly.pdbx_strand_id
1 'polypeptide(L)'
;MSLLTSLMRAGTSFQQATENRAAQKAATQANAGADVEKSAATDSDSVTINGGETHKASSKLSVNSFKQNVGQDHAFVKDTLRHKLAEYGLNPATRIAVSRKESGDFSINALMPESTRQQIEKDLDNNKAFRQAFGRLSVNEPTVSFVDTALRLNQAYGVSNSVLDQMVSENQQFNGLQDLAHRYDSLRKNAGATALEAAGQNRQYAFSLNTRA
;
A
#
# COMPACT_ATOMS: atom_id res chain seq x y z
N MET A 1 -5.48 40.58 -29.98
CA MET A 1 -5.99 39.62 -30.99
C MET A 1 -5.25 38.30 -30.81
N SER A 2 -6.00 37.18 -30.80
CA SER A 2 -5.53 35.79 -30.86
C SER A 2 -5.14 35.08 -29.55
N LEU A 3 -6.13 34.85 -28.68
CA LEU A 3 -6.14 33.75 -27.68
C LEU A 3 -7.13 32.62 -28.06
N LEU A 4 -7.65 32.62 -29.30
CA LEU A 4 -8.73 31.73 -29.75
C LEU A 4 -8.29 30.63 -30.74
N THR A 5 -7.01 30.55 -31.10
CA THR A 5 -6.56 29.65 -32.19
C THR A 5 -5.89 28.35 -31.71
N SER A 6 -5.69 28.16 -30.40
CA SER A 6 -5.00 26.98 -29.86
C SER A 6 -5.91 25.80 -29.45
N LEU A 7 -7.24 25.92 -29.56
CA LEU A 7 -8.20 24.86 -29.17
C LEU A 7 -8.66 23.92 -30.30
N MET A 8 -8.22 24.11 -31.55
CA MET A 8 -8.72 23.36 -32.71
C MET A 8 -7.88 22.14 -33.13
N ARG A 9 -6.90 21.69 -32.34
CA ARG A 9 -6.01 20.57 -32.73
C ARG A 9 -6.18 19.27 -31.93
N ALA A 10 -7.30 19.11 -31.22
CA ALA A 10 -7.59 17.93 -30.41
C ALA A 10 -8.64 16.96 -31.01
N GLY A 11 -9.08 17.16 -32.26
CA GLY A 11 -10.19 16.41 -32.86
C GLY A 11 -9.83 15.28 -33.84
N THR A 12 -8.60 15.24 -34.37
CA THR A 12 -8.31 14.40 -35.55
C THR A 12 -7.57 13.09 -35.28
N SER A 13 -7.14 12.81 -34.05
CA SER A 13 -6.42 11.56 -33.73
C SER A 13 -7.34 10.38 -33.34
N PHE A 14 -8.65 10.62 -33.14
CA PHE A 14 -9.57 9.56 -32.72
C PHE A 14 -10.18 8.78 -33.89
N GLN A 15 -10.24 9.34 -35.10
CA GLN A 15 -10.84 8.66 -36.27
C GLN A 15 -9.88 7.66 -36.97
N GLN A 16 -8.56 7.84 -36.87
CA GLN A 16 -7.61 6.92 -37.52
C GLN A 16 -7.38 5.60 -36.76
N ALA A 17 -7.74 5.51 -35.47
CA ALA A 17 -7.54 4.30 -34.68
C ALA A 17 -8.65 3.24 -34.92
N THR A 18 -9.83 3.63 -35.42
CA THR A 18 -10.94 2.72 -35.69
C THR A 18 -10.85 2.03 -37.05
N GLU A 19 -10.26 2.68 -38.06
CA GLU A 19 -10.10 2.09 -39.40
C GLU A 19 -9.07 0.96 -39.43
N ASN A 20 -7.97 1.08 -38.67
CA ASN A 20 -6.94 0.02 -38.61
C ASN A 20 -7.42 -1.27 -37.93
N ARG A 21 -8.50 -1.24 -37.13
CA ARG A 21 -9.05 -2.44 -36.49
C ARG A 21 -10.03 -3.20 -37.38
N ALA A 22 -10.64 -2.52 -38.35
CA ALA A 22 -11.54 -3.15 -39.32
C ALA A 22 -10.77 -3.90 -40.41
N ALA A 23 -9.59 -3.40 -40.81
CA ALA A 23 -8.74 -4.05 -41.82
C ALA A 23 -8.03 -5.33 -41.33
N GLN A 24 -7.79 -5.49 -40.01
CA GLN A 24 -7.14 -6.69 -39.45
C GLN A 24 -8.08 -7.87 -39.20
N LYS A 25 -9.41 -7.66 -39.21
CA LYS A 25 -10.40 -8.74 -39.02
C LYS A 25 -10.83 -9.42 -40.33
N ALA A 26 -10.47 -8.89 -41.49
CA ALA A 26 -10.83 -9.45 -42.79
C ALA A 26 -9.75 -10.38 -43.41
N ALA A 27 -8.58 -10.52 -42.78
CA ALA A 27 -7.45 -11.28 -43.34
C ALA A 27 -7.26 -12.69 -42.73
N THR A 28 -8.08 -13.12 -41.76
CA THR A 28 -7.93 -14.43 -41.08
C THR A 28 -8.99 -15.45 -41.45
N GLN A 29 -9.81 -15.19 -42.48
CA GLN A 29 -10.88 -16.08 -42.92
C GLN A 29 -10.77 -16.43 -44.41
N ALA A 30 -9.58 -16.85 -44.83
CA ALA A 30 -9.36 -17.48 -46.13
C ALA A 30 -8.03 -18.23 -46.13
N ASN A 31 -7.95 -19.38 -45.44
CA ASN A 31 -7.15 -20.51 -45.91
C ASN A 31 -7.32 -21.76 -45.03
N ALA A 32 -7.36 -22.89 -45.73
CA ALA A 32 -7.18 -24.27 -45.27
C ALA A 32 -8.43 -25.01 -44.76
N GLY A 33 -9.21 -25.53 -45.71
CA GLY A 33 -9.77 -26.87 -45.59
C GLY A 33 -9.06 -27.80 -46.60
N ALA A 34 -8.51 -28.91 -46.12
CA ALA A 34 -8.40 -30.21 -46.79
C ALA A 34 -7.65 -31.22 -45.88
N ASP A 35 -8.24 -32.41 -45.75
CA ASP A 35 -7.91 -33.57 -44.92
C ASP A 35 -6.44 -34.05 -44.91
N VAL A 36 -6.07 -34.75 -43.82
CA VAL A 36 -5.46 -36.10 -43.83
C VAL A 36 -5.59 -36.75 -42.43
N GLU A 37 -5.89 -38.04 -42.48
CA GLU A 37 -6.22 -39.01 -41.46
C GLU A 37 -5.02 -39.49 -40.61
N LYS A 38 -5.33 -39.88 -39.36
CA LYS A 38 -4.78 -41.00 -38.56
C LYS A 38 -3.51 -40.84 -37.69
N SER A 39 -3.71 -41.32 -36.46
CA SER A 39 -2.76 -41.93 -35.50
C SER A 39 -1.86 -41.02 -34.67
N ALA A 40 -2.19 -40.84 -33.39
CA ALA A 40 -1.25 -41.10 -32.30
C ALA A 40 -1.96 -41.19 -30.94
N ALA A 41 -1.80 -42.36 -30.32
CA ALA A 41 -1.67 -42.60 -28.88
C ALA A 41 -2.60 -41.87 -27.90
N THR A 42 -3.53 -42.64 -27.34
CA THR A 42 -3.96 -42.53 -25.93
C THR A 42 -2.74 -42.55 -25.01
N ASP A 43 -2.28 -41.36 -24.61
CA ASP A 43 -1.47 -41.17 -23.42
C ASP A 43 -2.37 -40.58 -22.34
N SER A 44 -3.14 -41.47 -21.72
CA SER A 44 -4.02 -41.15 -20.59
C SER A 44 -3.22 -41.21 -19.30
N ASP A 45 -2.31 -40.25 -19.11
CA ASP A 45 -1.81 -39.86 -17.80
C ASP A 45 -1.59 -38.35 -17.72
N SER A 46 -2.55 -37.57 -18.25
CA SER A 46 -2.68 -36.18 -17.85
C SER A 46 -3.30 -36.15 -16.45
N VAL A 47 -2.44 -36.15 -15.42
CA VAL A 47 -2.85 -35.76 -14.08
C VAL A 47 -3.32 -34.32 -14.15
N THR A 48 -4.63 -34.13 -14.27
CA THR A 48 -5.26 -32.83 -14.02
C THR A 48 -5.18 -32.61 -12.52
N ILE A 49 -4.11 -31.96 -12.05
CA ILE A 49 -4.09 -31.36 -10.72
C ILE A 49 -5.16 -30.28 -10.74
N ASN A 50 -6.39 -30.64 -10.34
CA ASN A 50 -7.45 -29.69 -9.99
C ASN A 50 -7.07 -28.99 -8.68
N GLY A 51 -5.92 -28.32 -8.67
CA GLY A 51 -5.53 -27.31 -7.69
C GLY A 51 -5.95 -25.95 -8.20
N GLY A 52 -7.19 -25.84 -8.68
CA GLY A 52 -7.79 -24.56 -9.01
C GLY A 52 -7.99 -23.79 -7.71
N GLU A 53 -6.90 -23.25 -7.16
CA GLU A 53 -6.97 -22.21 -6.17
C GLU A 53 -7.76 -21.09 -6.84
N THR A 54 -9.01 -20.93 -6.41
CA THR A 54 -9.79 -19.75 -6.73
C THR A 54 -8.88 -18.57 -6.42
N HIS A 55 -8.48 -17.80 -7.45
CA HIS A 55 -7.58 -16.67 -7.28
C HIS A 55 -8.16 -15.75 -6.21
N LYS A 56 -7.65 -15.88 -4.98
CA LYS A 56 -8.22 -15.21 -3.81
C LYS A 56 -8.13 -13.71 -4.04
N ALA A 57 -9.13 -12.97 -3.55
CA ALA A 57 -9.18 -11.52 -3.76
C ALA A 57 -7.90 -10.80 -3.29
N SER A 58 -7.21 -11.37 -2.31
CA SER A 58 -5.89 -10.94 -1.80
C SER A 58 -4.79 -10.91 -2.88
N SER A 59 -4.83 -11.78 -3.88
CA SER A 59 -3.85 -11.81 -4.99
C SER A 59 -3.94 -10.62 -5.95
N LYS A 60 -5.08 -9.90 -5.96
CA LYS A 60 -5.35 -8.77 -6.87
C LYS A 60 -5.03 -7.40 -6.25
N LEU A 61 -4.40 -7.38 -5.07
CA LEU A 61 -4.24 -6.16 -4.29
C LEU A 61 -3.03 -5.32 -4.76
N SER A 62 -3.29 -4.07 -5.13
CA SER A 62 -2.27 -3.13 -5.63
C SER A 62 -1.51 -2.43 -4.49
N VAL A 63 -0.54 -3.10 -3.88
CA VAL A 63 0.21 -2.55 -2.73
C VAL A 63 1.03 -1.31 -3.06
N ASN A 64 1.46 -1.14 -4.31
CA ASN A 64 2.30 0.00 -4.72
C ASN A 64 1.61 1.36 -4.49
N SER A 65 0.31 1.47 -4.75
CA SER A 65 -0.42 2.73 -4.53
C SER A 65 -0.54 3.05 -3.03
N PHE A 66 -0.70 2.03 -2.19
CA PHE A 66 -0.74 2.19 -0.73
C PHE A 66 0.61 2.67 -0.19
N LYS A 67 1.70 2.08 -0.65
CA LYS A 67 3.06 2.49 -0.31
C LYS A 67 3.34 3.94 -0.72
N GLN A 68 2.84 4.38 -1.88
CA GLN A 68 3.00 5.76 -2.32
C GLN A 68 2.27 6.75 -1.40
N ASN A 69 1.03 6.46 -1.01
CA ASN A 69 0.26 7.32 -0.11
C ASN A 69 0.92 7.44 1.27
N VAL A 70 1.32 6.30 1.85
CA VAL A 70 2.06 6.26 3.12
C VAL A 70 3.41 6.97 2.99
N GLY A 71 4.09 6.83 1.86
CA GLY A 71 5.38 7.47 1.58
C GLY A 71 5.33 9.00 1.64
N GLN A 72 4.23 9.61 1.19
CA GLN A 72 4.05 11.06 1.26
C GLN A 72 3.94 11.55 2.71
N ASP A 73 3.07 10.93 3.51
CA ASP A 73 2.90 11.28 4.93
C ASP A 73 4.19 11.00 5.72
N HIS A 74 4.88 9.89 5.41
CA HIS A 74 6.16 9.53 6.00
C HIS A 74 7.23 10.59 5.69
N ALA A 75 7.35 11.05 4.44
CA ALA A 75 8.29 12.08 4.05
C ALA A 75 8.00 13.41 4.78
N PHE A 76 6.74 13.81 4.83
CA PHE A 76 6.32 15.02 5.53
C PHE A 76 6.63 14.98 7.04
N VAL A 77 6.32 13.88 7.72
CA VAL A 77 6.63 13.69 9.15
C VAL A 77 8.15 13.72 9.37
N LYS A 78 8.90 13.01 8.54
CA LYS A 78 10.38 13.00 8.57
C LYS A 78 10.95 14.41 8.46
N ASP A 79 10.53 15.16 7.46
CA ASP A 79 11.08 16.49 7.18
C ASP A 79 10.69 17.49 8.27
N THR A 80 9.48 17.40 8.81
CA THR A 80 9.04 18.20 9.96
C THR A 80 9.92 17.95 11.18
N LEU A 81 10.22 16.68 11.48
CA LEU A 81 11.08 16.33 12.62
C LEU A 81 12.52 16.77 12.40
N ARG A 82 13.07 16.63 11.19
CA ARG A 82 14.40 17.15 10.86
C ARG A 82 14.48 18.66 11.01
N HIS A 83 13.45 19.38 10.58
CA HIS A 83 13.37 20.82 10.74
C HIS A 83 13.32 21.22 12.21
N LYS A 84 12.49 20.55 13.01
CA LYS A 84 12.43 20.77 14.46
C LYS A 84 13.78 20.51 15.13
N LEU A 85 14.51 19.47 14.75
CA LEU A 85 15.85 19.26 15.30
C LEU A 85 16.81 20.40 14.99
N ALA A 86 16.79 20.90 13.76
CA ALA A 86 17.64 22.02 13.36
C ALA A 86 17.27 23.32 14.10
N GLU A 87 15.98 23.58 14.28
CA GLU A 87 15.45 24.75 15.01
C GLU A 87 15.97 24.81 16.45
N TYR A 88 16.02 23.66 17.14
CA TYR A 88 16.54 23.55 18.50
C TYR A 88 18.05 23.28 18.58
N GLY A 89 18.79 23.37 17.46
CA GLY A 89 20.24 23.18 17.42
C GLY A 89 20.72 21.77 17.75
N LEU A 90 19.83 20.77 17.63
CA LEU A 90 20.15 19.37 17.89
C LEU A 90 20.85 18.73 16.69
N ASN A 91 21.69 17.72 16.96
CA ASN A 91 22.40 17.01 15.91
C ASN A 91 21.38 16.32 14.98
N PRO A 92 21.46 16.50 13.65
CA PRO A 92 20.60 15.80 12.71
C PRO A 92 20.64 14.27 12.85
N ALA A 93 21.75 13.71 13.36
CA ALA A 93 21.94 12.29 13.65
C ALA A 93 21.26 11.80 14.95
N THR A 94 20.57 12.69 15.68
CA THR A 94 19.85 12.32 16.91
C THR A 94 18.73 11.33 16.57
N ARG A 95 18.73 10.19 17.26
CA ARG A 95 17.65 9.20 17.13
C ARG A 95 16.45 9.67 17.92
N ILE A 96 15.29 9.69 17.26
CA ILE A 96 14.04 10.15 17.84
C ILE A 96 12.96 9.15 17.47
N ALA A 97 12.20 8.70 18.47
CA ALA A 97 10.94 8.04 18.25
C ALA A 97 9.80 8.95 18.71
N VAL A 98 8.82 9.18 17.84
CA VAL A 98 7.61 9.94 18.15
C VAL A 98 6.46 8.97 18.25
N SER A 99 5.75 8.97 19.37
CA SER A 99 4.53 8.19 19.58
C SER A 99 3.38 9.10 20.02
N ARG A 100 2.16 8.58 19.95
CA ARG A 100 0.97 9.25 20.49
C ARG A 100 0.61 8.62 21.84
N LYS A 101 0.44 9.44 22.87
CA LYS A 101 -0.04 9.04 24.20
C LYS A 101 -1.54 8.74 24.14
N GLU A 102 -2.07 8.06 25.16
CA GLU A 102 -3.52 7.83 25.29
C GLU A 102 -4.33 9.13 25.41
N SER A 103 -3.73 10.21 25.93
CA SER A 103 -4.32 11.55 25.95
C SER A 103 -4.50 12.17 24.56
N GLY A 104 -3.83 11.63 23.54
CA GLY A 104 -3.83 12.15 22.18
C GLY A 104 -2.67 13.10 21.86
N ASP A 105 -1.87 13.47 22.88
CA ASP A 105 -0.66 14.29 22.73
C ASP A 105 0.53 13.46 22.25
N PHE A 106 1.54 14.12 21.70
CA PHE A 106 2.76 13.46 21.28
C PHE A 106 3.72 13.20 22.45
N SER A 107 4.47 12.11 22.32
CA SER A 107 5.62 11.80 23.16
C SER A 107 6.85 11.62 22.28
N ILE A 108 7.97 12.18 22.71
CA ILE A 108 9.26 12.02 22.07
C ILE A 108 10.17 11.20 22.96
N ASN A 109 10.66 10.07 22.44
CA ASN A 109 11.74 9.32 23.05
C ASN A 109 13.04 9.60 22.29
N ALA A 110 13.94 10.34 22.94
CA ALA A 110 15.22 10.73 22.38
C ALA A 110 16.23 11.12 23.48
N LEU A 111 17.52 10.97 23.17
CA LEU A 111 18.61 11.45 24.02
C LEU A 111 18.80 12.96 23.81
N MET A 112 18.07 13.75 24.60
CA MET A 112 18.13 15.21 24.59
C MET A 112 17.67 15.79 25.94
N PRO A 113 17.99 17.05 26.26
CA PRO A 113 17.50 17.70 27.47
C PRO A 113 15.97 17.69 27.55
N GLU A 114 15.44 17.51 28.76
CA GLU A 114 13.99 17.39 28.99
C GLU A 114 13.23 18.67 28.58
N SER A 115 13.79 19.85 28.88
CA SER A 115 13.21 21.13 28.48
C SER A 115 13.03 21.24 26.97
N THR A 116 14.06 20.87 26.20
CA THR A 116 14.01 20.85 24.73
C THR A 116 13.00 19.83 24.23
N ARG A 117 12.94 18.64 24.84
CA ARG A 117 11.95 17.61 24.47
C ARG A 117 10.52 18.10 24.65
N GLN A 118 10.20 18.69 25.80
CA GLN A 118 8.86 19.21 26.10
C GLN A 118 8.45 20.35 25.15
N GLN A 119 9.41 21.22 24.77
CA GLN A 119 9.16 22.27 23.79
C GLN A 119 8.85 21.69 22.41
N ILE A 120 9.61 20.69 21.95
CA ILE A 120 9.33 20.01 20.68
C ILE A 120 7.98 19.29 20.74
N GLU A 121 7.66 18.56 21.81
CA GLU A 121 6.35 17.91 21.98
C GLU A 121 5.20 18.91 21.83
N LYS A 122 5.28 20.04 22.54
CA LYS A 122 4.29 21.12 22.45
C LYS A 122 4.16 21.70 21.04
N ASP A 123 5.27 21.88 20.34
CA ASP A 123 5.25 22.35 18.95
C ASP A 123 4.56 21.37 18.01
N LEU A 124 4.80 20.06 18.18
CA LEU A 124 4.14 19.03 17.40
C LEU A 124 2.64 18.96 17.69
N ASP A 125 2.24 19.14 18.95
CA ASP A 125 0.83 19.17 19.36
C ASP A 125 0.07 20.39 18.82
N ASN A 126 0.77 21.51 18.62
CA ASN A 126 0.21 22.72 18.01
C ASN A 126 0.14 22.63 16.47
N ASN A 127 0.94 21.77 15.84
CA ASN A 127 0.98 21.63 14.39
C ASN A 127 -0.15 20.72 13.87
N LYS A 128 -1.23 21.32 13.37
CA LYS A 128 -2.38 20.58 12.81
C LYS A 128 -2.01 19.67 11.64
N ALA A 129 -1.15 20.13 10.73
CA ALA A 129 -0.74 19.34 9.57
C ALA A 129 0.05 18.10 10.00
N PHE A 130 0.97 18.26 10.96
CA PHE A 130 1.69 17.15 11.59
C PHE A 130 0.74 16.16 12.26
N ARG A 131 -0.23 16.64 13.04
CA ARG A 131 -1.24 15.78 13.71
C ARG A 131 -2.03 14.93 12.73
N GLN A 132 -2.44 15.52 11.60
CA GLN A 132 -3.18 14.83 10.56
C GLN A 132 -2.32 13.80 9.83
N ALA A 133 -1.12 14.19 9.39
CA ALA A 133 -0.19 13.30 8.69
C ALA A 133 0.24 12.12 9.57
N PHE A 134 0.66 12.39 10.82
CA PHE A 134 1.01 11.33 11.76
C PHE A 134 -0.19 10.45 12.10
N GLY A 135 -1.39 11.01 12.24
CA GLY A 135 -2.61 10.25 12.49
C GLY A 135 -2.91 9.25 11.37
N ARG A 136 -2.87 9.70 10.11
CA ARG A 136 -2.98 8.80 8.95
C ARG A 136 -1.89 7.75 8.93
N LEU A 137 -0.65 8.17 9.16
CA LEU A 137 0.52 7.29 9.14
C LEU A 137 0.42 6.18 10.20
N SER A 138 -0.03 6.51 11.41
CA SER A 138 -0.16 5.56 12.52
C SER A 138 -1.16 4.43 12.28
N VAL A 139 -2.12 4.66 11.38
CA VAL A 139 -3.16 3.69 11.01
C VAL A 139 -2.76 2.94 9.74
N ASN A 140 -2.21 3.66 8.76
CA ASN A 140 -1.94 3.13 7.44
C ASN A 140 -0.63 2.35 7.37
N GLU A 141 0.43 2.79 8.05
CA GLU A 141 1.75 2.14 7.96
C GLU A 141 1.74 0.69 8.49
N PRO A 142 1.14 0.38 9.66
CA PRO A 142 1.04 -1.00 10.14
C PRO A 142 0.25 -1.88 9.18
N THR A 143 -0.82 -1.33 8.60
CA THR A 143 -1.67 -2.04 7.64
C THR A 143 -0.90 -2.38 6.38
N VAL A 144 -0.18 -1.41 5.80
CA VAL A 144 0.63 -1.63 4.59
C VAL A 144 1.76 -2.62 4.87
N SER A 145 2.43 -2.52 6.02
CA SER A 145 3.50 -3.43 6.43
C SER A 145 2.99 -4.87 6.56
N PHE A 146 1.83 -5.06 7.20
CA PHE A 146 1.17 -6.36 7.31
C PHE A 146 0.83 -6.94 5.93
N VAL A 147 0.14 -6.17 5.09
CA VAL A 147 -0.29 -6.61 3.77
C VAL A 147 0.91 -6.98 2.89
N ASP A 148 1.95 -6.14 2.87
CA ASP A 148 3.16 -6.40 2.09
C ASP A 148 3.87 -7.67 2.55
N THR A 149 4.00 -7.86 3.87
CA THR A 149 4.62 -9.06 4.44
C THR A 149 3.78 -10.31 4.16
N ALA A 150 2.46 -10.23 4.32
CA ALA A 150 1.55 -11.33 4.08
C ALA A 150 1.55 -11.77 2.61
N LEU A 151 1.60 -10.82 1.66
CA LEU A 151 1.70 -11.13 0.24
C LEU A 151 3.05 -11.75 -0.12
N ARG A 152 4.16 -11.23 0.42
CA ARG A 152 5.48 -11.82 0.19
C ARG A 152 5.56 -13.25 0.73
N LEU A 153 5.00 -13.51 1.92
CA LEU A 153 4.95 -14.85 2.50
C LEU A 153 4.10 -15.80 1.65
N ASN A 154 2.95 -15.34 1.16
CA ASN A 154 2.12 -16.12 0.24
C ASN A 154 2.87 -16.44 -1.06
N GLN A 155 3.56 -15.46 -1.66
CA GLN A 155 4.37 -15.68 -2.86
C GLN A 155 5.55 -16.61 -2.63
N ALA A 156 6.22 -16.52 -1.47
CA ALA A 156 7.42 -17.31 -1.18
C ALA A 156 7.11 -18.77 -0.83
N TYR A 157 5.98 -19.01 -0.14
CA TYR A 157 5.66 -20.33 0.43
C TYR A 157 4.36 -20.94 -0.08
N GLY A 158 3.60 -20.23 -0.92
CA GLY A 158 2.27 -20.66 -1.39
C GLY A 158 1.22 -20.74 -0.29
N VAL A 159 1.50 -20.18 0.90
CA VAL A 159 0.58 -20.28 2.05
C VAL A 159 -0.36 -19.08 2.04
N SER A 160 -1.66 -19.35 1.92
CA SER A 160 -2.67 -18.30 2.06
C SER A 160 -2.77 -17.83 3.51
N ASN A 161 -2.73 -16.51 3.72
CA ASN A 161 -2.87 -15.90 5.03
C ASN A 161 -4.36 -15.64 5.32
N SER A 162 -4.94 -16.39 6.26
CA SER A 162 -6.37 -16.28 6.62
C SER A 162 -6.78 -14.90 7.10
N VAL A 163 -5.89 -14.17 7.78
CA VAL A 163 -6.15 -12.80 8.23
C VAL A 163 -6.18 -11.84 7.04
N LEU A 164 -5.26 -11.99 6.09
CA LEU A 164 -5.29 -11.20 4.85
C LEU A 164 -6.55 -11.49 4.03
N ASP A 165 -6.96 -12.75 3.94
CA ASP A 165 -8.17 -13.15 3.22
C ASP A 165 -9.45 -12.60 3.88
N GLN A 166 -9.50 -12.51 5.21
CA GLN A 166 -10.60 -11.85 5.94
C GLN A 166 -10.60 -10.33 5.78
N MET A 167 -9.41 -9.74 5.61
CA MET A 167 -9.27 -8.31 5.39
C MET A 167 -9.65 -7.87 3.98
N VAL A 168 -9.48 -8.72 2.97
CA VAL A 168 -9.69 -8.32 1.57
C VAL A 168 -11.11 -8.66 1.12
N SER A 169 -11.82 -7.66 0.59
CA SER A 169 -13.15 -7.87 0.01
C SER A 169 -13.05 -8.50 -1.38
N GLU A 170 -14.04 -9.30 -1.76
CA GLU A 170 -14.20 -9.78 -3.13
C GLU A 170 -14.41 -8.62 -4.12
N ASN A 171 -15.05 -7.54 -3.67
CA ASN A 171 -15.21 -6.33 -4.47
C ASN A 171 -13.98 -5.43 -4.30
N GLN A 172 -13.27 -5.21 -5.42
CA GLN A 172 -12.06 -4.39 -5.48
C GLN A 172 -12.28 -2.93 -5.06
N GLN A 173 -13.50 -2.40 -5.19
CA GLN A 173 -13.81 -1.02 -4.81
C GLN A 173 -13.70 -0.79 -3.29
N PHE A 174 -13.87 -1.83 -2.49
CA PHE A 174 -13.75 -1.77 -1.02
C PHE A 174 -12.37 -2.20 -0.53
N ASN A 175 -11.38 -2.31 -1.40
CA ASN A 175 -10.01 -2.65 -1.03
C ASN A 175 -9.10 -1.42 -1.01
N GLY A 176 -9.67 -0.24 -0.77
CA GLY A 176 -8.89 0.97 -0.52
C GLY A 176 -8.06 0.84 0.76
N LEU A 177 -6.98 1.63 0.85
CA LEU A 177 -6.10 1.65 2.02
C LEU A 177 -6.88 1.91 3.32
N GLN A 178 -7.83 2.84 3.28
CA GLN A 178 -8.64 3.19 4.43
C GLN A 178 -9.55 2.03 4.87
N ASP A 179 -10.17 1.33 3.93
CA ASP A 179 -11.05 0.19 4.21
C ASP A 179 -10.28 -1.00 4.80
N LEU A 180 -9.08 -1.25 4.25
CA LEU A 180 -8.17 -2.26 4.77
C LEU A 180 -7.70 -1.89 6.18
N ALA A 181 -7.37 -0.63 6.42
CA ALA A 181 -6.92 -0.18 7.74
C ALA A 181 -8.03 -0.27 8.78
N HIS A 182 -9.27 0.06 8.42
CA HIS A 182 -10.43 -0.13 9.32
C HIS A 182 -10.67 -1.60 9.66
N ARG A 183 -10.60 -2.49 8.67
CA ARG A 183 -10.75 -3.94 8.90
C ARG A 183 -9.59 -4.51 9.70
N TYR A 184 -8.37 -4.07 9.43
CA TYR A 184 -7.18 -4.43 10.22
C TYR A 184 -7.34 -4.04 11.69
N ASP A 185 -7.71 -2.79 11.97
CA ASP A 185 -7.94 -2.29 13.34
C ASP A 185 -9.09 -3.05 14.03
N SER A 186 -10.17 -3.35 13.29
CA SER A 186 -11.30 -4.13 13.81
C SER A 186 -10.88 -5.56 14.18
N LEU A 187 -10.15 -6.24 13.29
CA LEU A 187 -9.60 -7.58 13.55
C LEU A 187 -8.62 -7.55 14.71
N ARG A 188 -7.75 -6.53 14.79
CA ARG A 188 -6.80 -6.33 15.88
C ARG A 188 -7.50 -6.20 17.23
N LYS A 189 -8.59 -5.43 17.29
CA LYS A 189 -9.40 -5.25 18.50
C LYS A 189 -10.15 -6.53 18.88
N ASN A 190 -10.69 -7.25 17.90
CA ASN A 190 -11.46 -8.48 18.13
C ASN A 190 -10.60 -9.71 18.45
N ALA A 191 -9.38 -9.80 17.91
CA ALA A 191 -8.47 -10.92 18.13
C ALA A 191 -7.95 -11.03 19.58
N GLY A 192 -8.24 -10.03 20.43
CA GLY A 192 -7.90 -10.02 21.85
C GLY A 192 -6.40 -9.85 22.11
N ALA A 193 -6.06 -9.15 23.19
CA ALA A 193 -4.68 -8.87 23.60
C ALA A 193 -3.79 -10.13 23.59
N THR A 194 -4.33 -11.31 23.90
CA THR A 194 -3.58 -12.56 24.07
C THR A 194 -2.91 -13.11 22.80
N ALA A 195 -3.55 -13.01 21.62
CA ALA A 195 -2.94 -13.47 20.37
C ALA A 195 -1.97 -12.43 19.78
N LEU A 196 -2.24 -11.15 20.04
CA LEU A 196 -1.49 -10.02 19.51
C LEU A 196 -0.20 -9.73 20.31
N GLU A 197 -0.21 -10.04 21.61
CA GLU A 197 0.95 -9.92 22.51
C GLU A 197 1.99 -11.01 22.23
N ALA A 198 1.53 -12.25 21.93
CA ALA A 198 2.38 -13.34 21.44
C ALA A 198 3.05 -13.03 20.08
N ALA A 199 2.41 -12.20 19.25
CA ALA A 199 2.97 -11.70 18.00
C ALA A 199 3.79 -10.40 18.15
N GLY A 200 3.94 -9.86 19.37
CA GLY A 200 4.68 -8.61 19.63
C GLY A 200 4.04 -7.35 19.01
N GLN A 201 2.78 -7.43 18.58
CA GLN A 201 2.08 -6.43 17.78
C GLN A 201 1.27 -5.41 18.60
N ASN A 202 1.24 -5.53 19.93
CA ASN A 202 0.57 -4.55 20.80
C ASN A 202 1.32 -3.21 20.94
N ARG A 203 2.35 -2.97 20.13
CA ARG A 203 3.11 -1.72 20.16
C ARG A 203 2.23 -0.60 19.61
N GLN A 204 2.03 0.44 20.41
CA GLN A 204 1.54 1.72 19.93
C GLN A 204 2.49 2.18 18.81
N TYR A 205 1.91 2.64 17.70
CA TYR A 205 2.70 3.08 16.56
C TYR A 205 3.66 4.19 16.99
N ALA A 206 4.94 4.03 16.63
CA ALA A 206 5.96 5.02 16.87
C ALA A 206 6.75 5.26 15.58
N PHE A 207 6.82 6.52 15.15
CA PHE A 207 7.64 6.91 14.03
C PHE A 207 9.09 7.09 14.51
N SER A 208 10.01 6.27 14.00
CA SER A 208 11.44 6.38 14.31
C SER A 208 12.18 7.13 13.20
N LEU A 209 12.86 8.22 13.56
CA LEU A 209 13.79 8.93 12.70
C LEU A 209 15.22 8.48 13.03
N ASN A 210 15.87 7.85 12.06
CA ASN A 210 17.31 7.60 12.06
C ASN A 210 17.89 8.13 10.75
N THR A 211 18.57 9.27 10.80
CA THR A 211 19.11 9.95 9.60
C THR A 211 20.44 9.39 9.10
N ARG A 212 20.94 8.30 9.70
CA ARG A 212 22.16 7.59 9.27
C ARG A 212 21.91 6.46 8.26
N ALA A 213 20.66 6.19 7.88
CA ALA A 213 20.27 5.10 6.98
C ALA A 213 19.98 5.61 5.56
#